data_AF-A0A958AJZ5-F1
#
_entry.id   AF-A0A958AJZ5-F1
#
_cell.length_a   1.000
_cell.length_b   1.000
_cell.length_c   1.000
_cell.angle_alpha   90.00
_cell.angle_beta   90.00
_cell.angle_gamma   90.00
#
_symmetry.space_group_name_H-M   'P 1'
#
loop_
_entity.id
_entity.type
_entity.pdbx_description
1 polymer ?
#
loop_
_entity_poly.entity_id
_entity_poly.type
_entity_poly.pdbx_seq_one_letter_code
_entity_poly.pdbx_strand_id
1 'polypeptide(L)'
;MPFYTLYASVEEMLAPETLRRLLQTPIQDVRFRSFSGQTGFSSSRLLTVETGQGANARFVLKRMEMATDWTMRASADDRCRSVTLWQHGLLDQLRPA
;
A
#
# COMPACT_ATOMS: atom_id res chain seq x y z
N MET A 1 8.01 22.71 -1.62
CA MET A 1 7.23 21.57 -1.09
C MET A 1 6.85 20.70 -2.28
N PRO A 2 7.28 19.45 -2.37
CA PRO A 2 6.79 18.57 -3.44
C PRO A 2 5.28 18.37 -3.27
N PHE A 3 4.55 18.43 -4.38
CA PHE A 3 3.12 18.10 -4.40
C PHE A 3 2.98 16.58 -4.36
N TYR A 4 2.43 16.05 -3.28
CA TYR A 4 2.04 14.65 -3.21
C TYR A 4 0.70 14.47 -3.94
N THR A 5 0.64 13.51 -4.86
CA THR A 5 -0.64 13.13 -5.49
C THR A 5 -1.42 12.27 -4.51
N LEU A 6 -2.60 12.72 -4.12
CA LEU A 6 -3.55 11.94 -3.33
C LEU A 6 -4.46 11.15 -4.28
N TYR A 7 -4.70 9.89 -3.95
CA TYR A 7 -5.64 9.03 -4.66
C TYR A 7 -6.89 8.81 -3.80
N ALA A 8 -8.04 8.60 -4.43
CA ALA A 8 -9.28 8.36 -3.70
C ALA A 8 -9.32 6.97 -3.05
N SER A 9 -8.50 6.03 -3.53
CA SER A 9 -8.40 4.67 -2.99
C SER A 9 -7.03 4.03 -3.27
N VAL A 10 -6.73 2.96 -2.53
CA VAL A 10 -5.55 2.11 -2.77
C VAL A 10 -5.64 1.43 -4.14
N GLU A 11 -6.84 1.02 -4.56
CA GLU A 11 -7.08 0.41 -5.87
C GLU A 11 -6.77 1.38 -7.01
N GLU A 12 -7.17 2.64 -6.89
CA GLU A 12 -6.82 3.69 -7.86
C GLU A 12 -5.31 3.96 -7.88
N MET A 13 -4.68 4.03 -6.70
CA MET A 13 -3.22 4.22 -6.58
C MET A 13 -2.44 3.07 -7.25
N LEU A 14 -2.93 1.84 -7.11
CA LEU A 14 -2.29 0.62 -7.62
C LEU A 14 -2.77 0.22 -9.01
N ALA A 15 -3.63 1.01 -9.67
CA ALA A 15 -4.03 0.74 -11.05
C ALA A 15 -2.81 0.75 -11.98
N PRO A 16 -2.76 -0.11 -13.02
CA PRO A 16 -1.62 -0.21 -13.94
C PRO A 16 -1.20 1.14 -14.52
N GLU A 17 -2.14 1.98 -14.94
CA GLU A 17 -1.90 3.30 -15.52
C GLU A 17 -1.30 4.27 -14.51
N THR A 18 -1.77 4.22 -13.27
CA THR A 18 -1.28 5.02 -12.16
C THR A 18 0.16 4.63 -11.83
N LEU A 19 0.42 3.33 -11.67
CA LEU A 19 1.76 2.81 -11.39
C LEU A 19 2.72 3.08 -12.55
N ARG A 20 2.29 2.93 -13.81
CA ARG A 20 3.08 3.30 -14.99
C ARG A 20 3.54 4.75 -14.93
N ARG A 21 2.64 5.66 -14.54
CA ARG A 21 2.96 7.09 -14.40
C ARG A 21 3.91 7.36 -13.22
N LEU A 22 3.66 6.75 -12.07
CA LEU A 22 4.44 6.96 -10.85
C LEU A 22 5.86 6.37 -10.94
N LEU A 23 5.99 5.19 -11.55
CA LEU A 23 7.25 4.44 -11.65
C LEU A 23 8.03 4.79 -12.91
N GLN A 24 7.39 5.44 -13.88
CA GLN A 24 7.96 5.73 -15.21
C GLN A 24 8.44 4.46 -15.93
N THR A 25 7.79 3.32 -15.66
CA THR A 25 8.06 2.02 -16.27
C THR A 25 6.79 1.45 -16.90
N PRO A 26 6.88 0.61 -17.94
CA PRO A 26 5.72 -0.09 -18.47
C PRO A 26 5.12 -1.02 -17.40
N ILE A 27 3.85 -0.80 -17.06
CA ILE A 27 3.06 -1.68 -16.19
C ILE A 27 1.83 -2.08 -17.00
N GLN A 28 1.69 -3.37 -17.26
CA GLN A 28 0.55 -3.91 -18.01
C GLN A 28 -0.45 -4.64 -17.11
N ASP A 29 0.04 -5.17 -15.99
CA ASP A 29 -0.74 -6.02 -15.09
C ASP A 29 -0.28 -5.83 -13.66
N VAL A 30 -1.24 -5.90 -12.73
CA VAL A 30 -1.05 -5.74 -11.29
C VAL A 30 -1.77 -6.88 -10.59
N ARG A 31 -1.03 -7.67 -9.81
CA ARG A 31 -1.58 -8.84 -9.10
C ARG A 31 -1.38 -8.71 -7.61
N PHE A 32 -2.41 -9.08 -6.86
CA PHE A 32 -2.36 -9.15 -5.40
C PHE A 32 -2.21 -10.60 -4.98
N ARG A 33 -1.19 -10.88 -4.16
CA ARG A 33 -0.98 -12.17 -3.53
C ARG A 33 -0.97 -12.04 -2.02
N SER A 34 -1.38 -13.11 -1.34
CA SER A 34 -1.14 -13.22 0.10
C SER A 34 0.36 -13.08 0.39
N PHE A 35 0.70 -12.28 1.38
CA PHE A 35 2.08 -12.13 1.80
C PHE A 35 2.56 -13.39 2.52
N SER A 36 3.60 -14.03 1.99
CA SER A 36 4.26 -15.19 2.63
C SER A 36 5.56 -14.72 3.28
N GLY A 37 5.55 -14.51 4.59
CA GLY A 37 6.71 -14.06 5.36
C GLY A 37 6.35 -13.87 6.84
N GLN A 38 7.36 -13.64 7.68
CA GLN A 38 7.13 -13.36 9.10
C GLN A 38 6.44 -11.99 9.22
N THR A 39 5.15 -11.99 9.52
CA THR A 39 4.41 -10.77 9.81
C THR A 39 4.74 -10.37 11.24
N GLY A 40 5.23 -9.14 11.47
CA GLY A 40 5.36 -8.62 12.83
C GLY A 40 4.00 -8.66 13.56
N PHE A 41 4.00 -8.46 14.88
CA PHE A 41 2.80 -8.57 15.74
C PHE A 41 1.66 -7.57 15.44
N SER A 42 1.70 -6.81 14.34
CA SER A 42 0.56 -6.03 13.90
C SER A 42 -0.38 -6.95 13.15
N SER A 43 -1.56 -7.19 13.71
CA SER A 43 -2.71 -7.93 13.18
C SER A 43 -3.25 -7.47 11.81
N SER A 44 -2.53 -6.56 11.14
CA SER A 44 -2.79 -6.07 9.80
C SER A 44 -2.57 -7.14 8.75
N ARG A 45 -3.45 -7.18 7.75
CA ARG A 45 -3.31 -8.09 6.61
C ARG A 45 -2.26 -7.55 5.64
N LEU A 46 -1.22 -8.34 5.37
CA LEU A 46 -0.22 -8.01 4.36
C LEU A 46 -0.52 -8.70 3.03
N LEU A 47 -0.33 -7.96 1.94
CA LEU A 47 -0.41 -8.43 0.57
C LEU A 47 0.89 -8.10 -0.16
N THR A 48 1.32 -9.00 -1.03
CA THR A 48 2.32 -8.68 -2.06
C THR A 48 1.59 -8.13 -3.27
N VAL A 49 2.06 -7.01 -3.82
CA VAL A 49 1.60 -6.47 -5.12
C VAL A 49 2.70 -6.69 -6.13
N GLU A 50 2.40 -7.45 -7.18
CA GLU A 50 3.32 -7.80 -8.26
C GLU A 50 2.91 -7.05 -9.54
N THR A 51 3.89 -6.47 -10.22
CA THR A 51 3.68 -5.83 -11.53
C THR A 51 4.36 -6.66 -12.61
N GLY A 52 3.60 -7.08 -13.63
CA GLY A 52 4.07 -8.01 -14.68
C GLY A 52 5.08 -7.38 -15.67
N GLN A 53 5.93 -8.25 -16.25
CA GLN A 53 7.07 -8.05 -17.18
C GLN A 53 7.64 -6.63 -17.35
N GLY A 54 8.70 -6.41 -16.57
CA GLY A 54 9.64 -5.29 -16.49
C GLY A 54 10.63 -5.60 -15.35
N ALA A 55 11.30 -4.60 -14.77
CA ALA A 55 11.95 -4.79 -13.46
C ALA A 55 10.86 -5.14 -12.44
N ASN A 56 10.63 -6.43 -12.19
CA ASN A 56 9.51 -6.98 -11.39
C ASN A 56 9.35 -6.26 -10.05
N ALA A 57 8.65 -5.13 -10.05
CA ALA A 57 8.50 -4.30 -8.87
C ALA A 57 7.52 -5.02 -7.97
N ARG A 58 8.02 -5.38 -6.79
CA ARG A 58 7.29 -6.07 -5.75
C ARG A 58 7.04 -5.09 -4.62
N PHE A 59 5.80 -4.68 -4.46
CA PHE A 59 5.38 -3.83 -3.34
C PHE A 59 4.78 -4.68 -2.23
N VAL A 60 4.82 -4.15 -1.01
CA VAL A 60 4.10 -4.72 0.13
C VAL A 60 2.97 -3.76 0.48
N LEU A 61 1.74 -4.25 0.41
CA LEU A 61 0.55 -3.54 0.84
C LEU A 61 0.16 -4.02 2.24
N LYS A 62 0.17 -3.11 3.21
CA LYS A 62 -0.35 -3.35 4.56
C LYS A 62 -1.75 -2.78 4.67
N ARG A 63 -2.75 -3.64 4.88
CA ARG A 63 -4.15 -3.26 5.10
C ARG A 63 -4.43 -3.20 6.60
N MET A 64 -4.89 -2.04 7.04
CA MET A 64 -5.35 -1.80 8.40
C MET A 64 -6.86 -2.02 8.44
N GLU A 65 -7.36 -2.74 9.44
CA GLU A 65 -8.78 -2.93 9.66
C GLU A 65 -9.07 -2.69 11.13
N MET A 66 -10.07 -1.87 11.44
CA MET A 66 -10.43 -1.56 12.83
C MET A 66 -10.74 -2.83 13.64
N ALA A 67 -11.35 -3.83 13.00
CA ALA A 67 -11.66 -5.11 13.64
C ALA A 67 -10.41 -5.85 14.13
N THR A 68 -9.25 -5.65 13.49
CA THR A 68 -8.02 -6.39 13.80
C THR A 68 -6.97 -5.52 14.48
N ASP A 69 -6.91 -4.21 14.22
CA ASP A 69 -5.94 -3.30 14.81
C ASP A 69 -6.28 -2.87 16.25
N TRP A 70 -5.48 -3.30 17.22
CA TRP A 70 -5.75 -3.02 18.64
C TRP A 70 -5.61 -1.53 18.98
N THR A 71 -4.70 -0.81 18.31
CA THR A 71 -4.49 0.61 18.57
C THR A 71 -5.72 1.38 18.13
N MET A 72 -6.22 1.13 16.91
CA MET A 72 -7.47 1.74 16.41
C MET A 72 -8.66 1.43 17.32
N ARG A 73 -8.78 0.21 17.84
CA ARG A 73 -9.85 -0.14 18.80
C ARG A 73 -9.71 0.57 20.14
N ALA A 74 -8.49 0.61 20.69
CA ALA A 74 -8.23 1.16 22.01
C ALA A 74 -8.38 2.68 22.06
N SER A 75 -8.08 3.38 20.95
CA SER A 75 -8.19 4.83 20.87
C SER A 75 -9.48 5.33 20.18
N ALA A 76 -10.28 4.42 19.60
CA ALA A 76 -11.38 4.75 18.69
C ALA A 76 -10.95 5.71 17.56
N ASP A 77 -9.66 5.70 17.21
CA ASP A 77 -9.05 6.67 16.33
C ASP A 77 -9.08 6.19 14.88
N ASP A 78 -10.29 6.22 14.32
CA ASP A 78 -10.58 5.88 12.92
C ASP A 78 -10.22 7.01 11.94
N ARG A 79 -9.72 8.14 12.44
CA ARG A 79 -9.45 9.37 11.69
C ARG A 79 -8.06 9.96 11.93
N CYS A 80 -7.16 9.28 12.65
CA CYS A 80 -5.80 9.80 12.85
C CYS A 80 -5.10 10.02 11.52
N ARG A 81 -4.07 10.88 11.54
CA ARG A 81 -3.22 11.13 10.37
C ARG A 81 -2.65 9.85 9.76
N SER A 82 -2.31 8.86 10.58
CA SER A 82 -1.88 7.54 10.12
C SER A 82 -3.01 6.67 9.60
N VAL A 83 -4.28 6.95 9.84
CA VAL A 83 -5.39 6.27 9.17
C VAL A 83 -5.76 7.03 7.89
N THR A 84 -5.87 8.36 7.94
CA THR A 84 -6.21 9.20 6.77
C THR A 84 -5.16 9.09 5.66
N LEU A 85 -3.86 9.12 6.00
CA LEU A 85 -2.79 8.98 5.02
C LEU A 85 -2.80 7.60 4.34
N TRP A 86 -3.38 6.59 4.99
CA TRP A 86 -3.42 5.21 4.51
C TRP A 86 -4.74 4.88 3.79
N GLN A 87 -5.83 5.59 4.10
CA GLN A 87 -7.10 5.55 3.35
C GLN A 87 -6.90 5.95 1.89
N HIS A 88 -6.00 6.90 1.63
CA HIS A 88 -5.68 7.39 0.29
C HIS A 88 -4.50 6.64 -0.38
N GLY A 89 -3.86 5.72 0.35
CA GLY A 89 -2.67 5.01 -0.08
C GLY A 89 -1.40 5.88 -0.04
N LEU A 90 -0.31 5.32 0.49
CA LEU A 90 1.03 5.89 0.36
C LEU A 90 1.91 4.86 -0.37
N LEU A 91 2.47 5.26 -1.52
CA LEU A 91 3.47 4.46 -2.21
C LEU A 91 4.86 4.90 -1.76
N ASP A 92 5.44 4.14 -0.84
CA ASP A 92 6.82 4.30 -0.41
C ASP A 92 7.74 3.32 -1.17
N GLN A 93 8.84 3.83 -1.69
CA GLN A 93 9.86 3.07 -2.44
C GLN A 93 11.22 3.11 -1.75
N LEU A 94 11.25 3.24 -0.42
CA LEU A 94 12.49 3.10 0.34
C LEU A 94 13.23 1.84 -0.11
N ARG A 95 14.39 2.04 -0.74
CA ARG A 95 15.27 0.95 -1.11
C ARG A 95 15.81 0.34 0.19
N PRO A 96 15.92 -1.00 0.30
CA PRO A 96 16.68 -1.60 1.39
C PRO A 96 18.08 -0.96 1.45
N ALA A 97 18.53 -0.60 2.65
CA ALA A 97 19.92 -0.24 2.89
C ALA A 97 20.82 -1.47 2.73
#